data_AF-A0A420SFS6-F1
#
_entry.id   AF-A0A420SFS6-F1
#
_cell.length_a   1.000
_cell.length_b   1.000
_cell.length_c   1.000
_cell.angle_alpha   90.00
_cell.angle_beta   90.00
_cell.angle_gamma   90.00
#
_symmetry.space_group_name_H-M   'P 1'
#
loop_
_entity.id
_entity.type
_entity.pdbx_description
1 polymer ?
#
loop_
_entity_poly.entity_id
_entity_poly.type
_entity_poly.pdbx_seq_one_letter_code
_entity_poly.pdbx_strand_id
1 'polypeptide(L)'
;MILPLTHLLATARLVSGACECGYSIKNPQGESQIVFTDRLETKFSQLHSISEGHDWLAQNFTVSAADGRGNFSKAFLPNNVNTHGTKSGDGSGLELRYFNDTQEIDIEFLSQDFDHDNGIYPINLVVQSKKSLEAGYDASKTGSFKRVKLDFDPTDAFHEYRFDYLPGQVLFYADGNLLAHMKGGDMPSSGGHLILQHWSNGNPLWSGGPPKEDATVTVSYVKAYFNSSNSERQSQLVRRCHESSKENPVCAINDSDNDEIDSAGASPRRIAQVNSVCVLIVGLVMPLLQLSHVFLVV
;
A
#
# COMPACT_ATOMS: atom_id res chain seq x y z
N MET A 1 -22.28 6.50 63.80
CA MET A 1 -22.11 5.51 62.71
C MET A 1 -21.78 6.31 61.45
N ILE A 2 -20.50 6.46 61.13
CA ILE A 2 -20.01 7.28 60.00
C ILE A 2 -19.20 6.33 59.12
N LEU A 3 -19.68 6.03 57.91
CA LEU A 3 -18.90 5.31 56.90
C LEU A 3 -17.99 6.32 56.18
N PRO A 4 -16.70 6.02 55.96
CA PRO A 4 -15.87 6.85 55.10
C PRO A 4 -16.12 6.46 53.63
N LEU A 5 -16.38 7.46 52.82
CA LEU A 5 -16.49 7.35 51.37
C LEU A 5 -15.07 7.30 50.78
N THR A 6 -14.61 6.10 50.40
CA THR A 6 -13.35 5.94 49.67
C THR A 6 -13.55 6.37 48.21
N HIS A 7 -13.02 7.55 47.85
CA HIS A 7 -12.93 7.97 46.45
C HIS A 7 -11.94 7.09 45.70
N LEU A 8 -12.44 6.32 44.75
CA LEU A 8 -11.64 5.60 43.77
C LEU A 8 -11.10 6.64 42.76
N LEU A 9 -9.86 7.10 42.93
CA LEU A 9 -9.17 7.89 41.90
C LEU A 9 -8.85 6.97 40.73
N ALA A 10 -9.68 7.01 39.69
CA ALA A 10 -9.35 6.44 38.39
C ALA A 10 -8.24 7.31 37.76
N THR A 11 -6.98 6.89 37.90
CA THR A 11 -5.89 7.47 37.11
C THR A 11 -6.10 7.05 35.66
N ALA A 12 -6.63 7.94 34.83
CA ALA A 12 -6.59 7.78 33.39
C ALA A 12 -5.11 7.74 32.97
N ARG A 13 -4.59 6.54 32.66
CA ARG A 13 -3.30 6.41 31.99
C ARG A 13 -3.48 7.00 30.59
N LEU A 14 -3.05 8.24 30.40
CA LEU A 14 -2.82 8.78 29.06
C LEU A 14 -1.70 7.92 28.45
N VAL A 15 -2.05 7.06 27.50
CA VAL A 15 -1.06 6.37 26.66
C VAL A 15 -0.47 7.45 25.77
N SER A 16 0.62 8.09 26.20
CA SER A 16 1.39 9.00 25.36
C SER A 16 2.01 8.19 24.23
N GLY A 17 1.63 8.49 22.99
CA GLY A 17 2.22 7.87 21.81
C GLY A 17 3.72 8.16 21.77
N ALA A 18 4.51 7.21 21.27
CA ALA A 18 5.96 7.43 21.08
C ALA A 18 6.26 8.45 19.95
N CYS A 19 5.32 8.63 19.01
CA CYS A 19 5.50 9.39 17.78
C CYS A 19 4.51 10.57 17.68
N GLU A 20 4.28 11.28 18.79
CA GLU A 20 3.26 12.35 18.88
C GLU A 20 3.47 13.50 17.89
N CYS A 21 4.72 13.70 17.44
CA CYS A 21 5.09 14.70 16.45
C CYS A 21 5.28 14.19 15.04
N GLY A 22 4.92 12.95 14.79
CA GLY A 22 4.94 12.36 13.47
C GLY A 22 6.12 11.44 13.24
N TYR A 23 6.42 11.25 11.97
CA TYR A 23 7.27 10.19 11.47
C TYR A 23 8.24 10.76 10.45
N SER A 24 9.45 10.23 10.34
CA SER A 24 10.43 10.77 9.39
C SER A 24 11.19 9.73 8.60
N ILE A 25 11.51 10.09 7.35
CA ILE A 25 12.49 9.39 6.52
C ILE A 25 13.70 10.29 6.31
N LYS A 26 14.83 9.69 5.95
CA LYS A 26 15.97 10.44 5.42
C LYS A 26 15.60 10.97 4.03
N ASN A 27 15.95 12.23 3.77
CA ASN A 27 15.77 12.81 2.45
C ASN A 27 16.72 12.11 1.45
N PRO A 28 16.22 11.50 0.36
CA PRO A 28 17.09 10.86 -0.62
C PRO A 28 18.04 11.84 -1.34
N GLN A 29 17.80 13.15 -1.26
CA GLN A 29 18.58 14.22 -1.91
C GLN A 29 19.51 14.98 -0.96
N GLY A 30 19.56 14.65 0.33
CA GLY A 30 20.40 15.39 1.28
C GLY A 30 20.35 14.84 2.70
N GLU A 31 21.00 15.55 3.62
CA GLU A 31 21.10 15.10 5.02
C GLU A 31 19.86 15.45 5.88
N SER A 32 18.91 16.21 5.31
CA SER A 32 17.69 16.58 6.02
C SER A 32 16.74 15.39 6.20
N GLN A 33 15.84 15.49 7.16
CA GLN A 33 14.72 14.56 7.29
C GLN A 33 13.47 15.12 6.60
N ILE A 34 12.62 14.23 6.11
CA ILE A 34 11.27 14.57 5.65
C ILE A 34 10.30 14.05 6.71
N VAL A 35 9.41 14.90 7.20
CA VAL A 35 8.49 14.59 8.30
C VAL A 35 7.06 14.46 7.79
N PHE A 36 6.37 13.43 8.30
CA PHE A 36 4.96 13.11 8.07
C PHE A 36 4.18 13.23 9.36
N THR A 37 3.01 13.83 9.29
CA THR A 37 2.23 14.18 10.47
C THR A 37 1.14 13.18 10.82
N ASP A 38 0.75 12.38 9.84
CA ASP A 38 -0.32 11.41 9.95
C ASP A 38 0.16 10.02 9.56
N ARG A 39 -0.53 9.01 10.11
CA ARG A 39 -0.33 7.61 9.79
C ARG A 39 -1.69 6.94 9.61
N LEU A 40 -1.80 6.16 8.54
CA LEU A 40 -2.81 5.14 8.33
C LEU A 40 -2.13 3.78 8.55
N GLU A 41 -2.76 2.90 9.32
CA GLU A 41 -2.28 1.53 9.51
C GLU A 41 -3.47 0.59 9.59
N THR A 42 -3.50 -0.41 8.71
CA THR A 42 -4.53 -1.45 8.70
C THR A 42 -3.86 -2.80 8.69
N LYS A 43 -4.08 -3.60 9.73
CA LYS A 43 -3.64 -5.00 9.83
C LYS A 43 -4.82 -5.90 9.49
N PHE A 44 -4.88 -6.40 8.26
CA PHE A 44 -6.04 -7.17 7.77
C PHE A 44 -6.22 -8.49 8.52
N SER A 45 -5.14 -9.06 9.04
CA SER A 45 -5.18 -10.25 9.90
C SER A 45 -5.97 -10.06 11.21
N GLN A 46 -6.21 -8.81 11.62
CA GLN A 46 -6.96 -8.47 12.83
C GLN A 46 -8.43 -8.11 12.56
N LEU A 47 -8.85 -8.10 11.29
CA LEU A 47 -10.23 -7.79 10.89
C LEU A 47 -11.01 -9.07 10.61
N HIS A 48 -12.27 -9.14 11.05
CA HIS A 48 -13.16 -10.26 10.67
C HIS A 48 -13.84 -10.03 9.33
N SER A 49 -14.00 -8.76 8.94
CA SER A 49 -14.48 -8.34 7.63
C SER A 49 -13.83 -7.02 7.27
N ILE A 50 -13.64 -6.75 5.98
CA ILE A 50 -13.11 -5.46 5.52
C ILE A 50 -13.98 -4.27 5.96
N SER A 51 -15.30 -4.50 6.13
CA SER A 51 -16.24 -3.47 6.59
C SER A 51 -15.97 -2.96 8.01
N GLU A 52 -15.15 -3.68 8.80
CA GLU A 52 -14.72 -3.23 10.12
C GLU A 52 -13.62 -2.15 10.02
N GLY A 53 -12.88 -2.12 8.91
CA GLY A 53 -11.94 -1.04 8.61
C GLY A 53 -12.68 0.19 8.10
N HIS A 54 -12.60 1.30 8.81
CA HIS A 54 -13.23 2.56 8.39
C HIS A 54 -12.54 3.23 7.20
N ASP A 55 -11.29 2.82 6.90
CA ASP A 55 -10.49 3.44 5.86
C ASP A 55 -10.74 2.80 4.47
N TRP A 56 -11.13 1.52 4.43
CA TRP A 56 -11.20 0.72 3.20
C TRP A 56 -12.63 0.49 2.74
N LEU A 57 -12.90 0.75 1.46
CA LEU A 57 -14.18 0.48 0.83
C LEU A 57 -14.04 -0.56 -0.27
N ALA A 58 -14.64 -1.73 -0.06
CA ALA A 58 -14.79 -2.75 -1.11
C ALA A 58 -15.65 -2.21 -2.26
N GLN A 59 -15.14 -2.23 -3.49
CA GLN A 59 -15.85 -1.71 -4.66
C GLN A 59 -16.63 -2.80 -5.40
N ASN A 60 -17.70 -2.38 -6.09
CA ASN A 60 -18.48 -3.22 -6.99
C ASN A 60 -18.63 -2.51 -8.33
N PHE A 61 -17.94 -3.00 -9.36
CA PHE A 61 -18.06 -2.48 -10.72
C PHE A 61 -17.58 -3.47 -11.77
N THR A 62 -17.92 -3.21 -13.03
CA THR A 62 -17.50 -4.02 -14.17
C THR A 62 -16.79 -3.16 -15.20
N VAL A 63 -15.84 -3.74 -15.92
CA VAL A 63 -15.16 -3.12 -17.06
C VAL A 63 -15.40 -4.00 -18.29
N SER A 64 -15.86 -3.43 -19.39
CA SER A 64 -16.09 -4.18 -20.62
C SER A 64 -14.75 -4.70 -21.20
N ALA A 65 -14.79 -5.74 -22.03
CA ALA A 65 -13.59 -6.25 -22.70
C ALA A 65 -12.92 -5.17 -23.59
N ALA A 66 -13.75 -4.35 -24.25
CA ALA A 66 -13.29 -3.24 -25.08
C ALA A 66 -12.55 -2.18 -24.25
N ASP A 67 -13.15 -1.72 -23.14
CA ASP A 67 -12.54 -0.69 -22.28
C ASP A 67 -11.31 -1.22 -21.54
N GLY A 68 -11.34 -2.49 -21.14
CA GLY A 68 -10.22 -3.18 -20.51
C GLY A 68 -9.08 -3.49 -21.47
N ARG A 69 -9.30 -3.36 -22.79
CA ARG A 69 -8.34 -3.75 -23.84
C ARG A 69 -7.90 -5.21 -23.70
N GLY A 70 -8.84 -6.09 -23.40
CA GLY A 70 -8.60 -7.53 -23.19
C GLY A 70 -9.63 -8.38 -23.92
N ASN A 71 -9.41 -9.70 -23.94
CA ASN A 71 -10.34 -10.65 -24.54
C ASN A 71 -11.60 -10.86 -23.68
N PHE A 72 -11.53 -10.54 -22.38
CA PHE A 72 -12.61 -10.75 -21.42
C PHE A 72 -12.91 -9.48 -20.63
N SER A 73 -14.14 -9.35 -20.15
CA SER A 73 -14.55 -8.28 -19.22
C SER A 73 -13.98 -8.52 -17.82
N LYS A 74 -13.83 -7.45 -17.04
CA LYS A 74 -13.51 -7.51 -15.60
C LYS A 74 -14.76 -7.31 -14.77
N ALA A 75 -14.91 -8.06 -13.69
CA ALA A 75 -15.94 -7.84 -12.68
C ALA A 75 -15.28 -7.86 -11.30
N PHE A 76 -15.40 -6.74 -10.59
CA PHE A 76 -14.88 -6.57 -9.24
C PHE A 76 -16.06 -6.64 -8.29
N LEU A 77 -16.04 -7.61 -7.39
CA LEU A 77 -17.19 -7.96 -6.56
C LEU A 77 -16.75 -7.98 -5.09
N PRO A 78 -17.44 -7.27 -4.18
CA PRO A 78 -17.06 -7.25 -2.77
C PRO A 78 -16.95 -8.64 -2.13
N ASN A 79 -17.65 -9.64 -2.65
CA ASN A 79 -17.60 -11.02 -2.17
C ASN A 79 -16.29 -11.76 -2.51
N ASN A 80 -15.45 -11.22 -3.40
CA ASN A 80 -14.11 -11.71 -3.70
C ASN A 80 -13.08 -11.19 -2.68
N VAL A 81 -13.44 -10.22 -1.84
CA VAL A 81 -12.62 -9.77 -0.71
C VAL A 81 -12.88 -10.67 0.50
N ASN A 82 -11.82 -11.25 1.06
CA ASN A 82 -11.92 -12.05 2.28
C ASN A 82 -10.76 -11.73 3.26
N THR A 83 -11.09 -11.51 4.54
CA THR A 83 -10.13 -11.29 5.63
C THR A 83 -9.81 -12.59 6.41
N HIS A 84 -10.63 -13.63 6.26
CA HIS A 84 -10.38 -14.97 6.79
C HIS A 84 -10.04 -15.90 5.63
N GLY A 85 -8.75 -16.17 5.35
CA GLY A 85 -8.22 -16.89 4.18
C GLY A 85 -8.86 -18.25 3.82
N THR A 86 -10.13 -18.24 3.41
CA THR A 86 -11.02 -19.38 3.22
C THR A 86 -11.82 -19.30 1.93
N LYS A 87 -11.66 -18.22 1.14
CA LYS A 87 -12.21 -18.15 -0.22
C LYS A 87 -11.17 -17.62 -1.17
N SER A 88 -10.80 -18.50 -2.10
CA SER A 88 -10.03 -18.26 -3.30
C SER A 88 -10.92 -17.54 -4.32
N GLY A 89 -10.36 -16.52 -4.97
CA GLY A 89 -10.98 -15.77 -6.06
C GLY A 89 -10.16 -15.91 -7.35
N ASP A 90 -10.69 -15.43 -8.47
CA ASP A 90 -10.07 -15.57 -9.80
C ASP A 90 -9.34 -14.28 -10.22
N GLY A 91 -8.04 -14.35 -10.58
CA GLY A 91 -7.30 -13.26 -11.23
C GLY A 91 -5.79 -13.26 -10.90
N SER A 92 -4.94 -12.46 -11.58
CA SER A 92 -3.53 -12.21 -11.17
C SER A 92 -3.09 -10.79 -11.52
N GLY A 93 -2.94 -9.92 -10.52
CA GLY A 93 -2.33 -8.59 -10.65
C GLY A 93 -2.76 -7.61 -9.54
N LEU A 94 -1.82 -7.18 -8.69
CA LEU A 94 -2.01 -6.07 -7.75
C LEU A 94 -1.79 -4.73 -8.45
N GLU A 95 -2.72 -3.78 -8.35
CA GLU A 95 -2.56 -2.42 -8.88
C GLU A 95 -2.92 -1.38 -7.80
N LEU A 96 -2.05 -0.38 -7.66
CA LEU A 96 -2.04 0.65 -6.61
C LEU A 96 -2.39 2.02 -7.20
N ARG A 97 -3.65 2.22 -7.56
CA ARG A 97 -4.05 3.45 -8.28
C ARG A 97 -4.01 4.70 -7.42
N TYR A 98 -3.66 5.82 -8.06
CA TYR A 98 -3.65 7.18 -7.52
C TYR A 98 -4.42 8.13 -8.48
N PHE A 99 -5.19 9.05 -7.89
CA PHE A 99 -6.00 10.13 -8.47
C PHE A 99 -6.80 9.91 -9.78
N ASN A 100 -6.16 10.00 -10.95
CA ASN A 100 -6.80 9.93 -12.28
C ASN A 100 -5.81 9.38 -13.32
N ASP A 101 -6.28 9.04 -14.53
CA ASP A 101 -5.51 8.32 -15.56
C ASP A 101 -4.21 9.02 -16.04
N THR A 102 -3.90 10.22 -15.53
CA THR A 102 -2.69 10.99 -15.86
C THR A 102 -1.81 11.29 -14.66
N GLN A 103 -2.15 10.79 -13.48
CA GLN A 103 -1.36 10.91 -12.26
C GLN A 103 -1.62 9.66 -11.44
N GLU A 104 -0.80 8.62 -11.62
CA GLU A 104 -0.94 7.29 -10.99
C GLU A 104 0.45 6.72 -10.66
N ILE A 105 0.57 5.87 -9.63
CA ILE A 105 1.83 5.21 -9.23
C ILE A 105 1.54 3.72 -8.97
N ASP A 106 1.99 2.84 -9.85
CA ASP A 106 1.65 1.42 -9.78
C ASP A 106 2.86 0.56 -9.43
N ILE A 107 2.59 -0.49 -8.63
CA ILE A 107 3.46 -1.65 -8.44
C ILE A 107 2.65 -2.85 -8.91
N GLU A 108 3.00 -3.40 -10.07
CA GLU A 108 2.24 -4.44 -10.75
C GLU A 108 3.04 -5.74 -10.88
N PHE A 109 2.40 -6.84 -10.51
CA PHE A 109 2.89 -8.20 -10.70
C PHE A 109 2.12 -8.87 -11.81
N LEU A 110 2.84 -9.38 -12.82
CA LEU A 110 2.26 -10.18 -13.89
C LEU A 110 2.70 -11.63 -13.65
N SER A 111 1.85 -12.43 -13.02
CA SER A 111 2.21 -13.80 -12.62
C SER A 111 2.61 -14.69 -13.81
N GLN A 112 2.07 -14.42 -15.00
CA GLN A 112 2.44 -15.10 -16.24
C GLN A 112 3.91 -14.88 -16.65
N ASP A 113 4.55 -13.82 -16.14
CA ASP A 113 5.94 -13.49 -16.40
C ASP A 113 6.90 -14.13 -15.37
N PHE A 114 6.37 -14.85 -14.37
CA PHE A 114 7.18 -15.58 -13.42
C PHE A 114 7.69 -16.89 -14.01
N ASP A 115 8.97 -17.15 -13.81
CA ASP A 115 9.63 -18.40 -14.18
C ASP A 115 10.26 -18.98 -12.92
N HIS A 116 9.52 -19.87 -12.26
CA HIS A 116 9.95 -20.51 -11.03
C HIS A 116 11.14 -21.46 -11.25
N ASP A 117 11.25 -22.07 -12.43
CA ASP A 117 12.36 -22.99 -12.75
C ASP A 117 13.70 -22.25 -12.82
N ASN A 118 13.67 -20.99 -13.27
CA ASN A 118 14.87 -20.16 -13.39
C ASN A 118 14.97 -19.03 -12.34
N GLY A 119 14.05 -19.00 -11.37
CA GLY A 119 13.98 -17.96 -10.35
C GLY A 119 13.91 -16.54 -10.94
N ILE A 120 13.00 -16.32 -11.89
CA ILE A 120 12.79 -15.01 -12.53
C ILE A 120 11.42 -14.46 -12.11
N TYR A 121 11.44 -13.36 -11.36
CA TYR A 121 10.23 -12.72 -10.84
C TYR A 121 10.25 -11.22 -11.17
N PRO A 122 9.78 -10.83 -12.37
CA PRO A 122 9.75 -9.42 -12.76
C PRO A 122 8.64 -8.66 -12.03
N ILE A 123 8.95 -7.45 -11.60
CA ILE A 123 8.00 -6.46 -11.08
C ILE A 123 7.94 -5.26 -12.03
N ASN A 124 6.74 -4.77 -12.31
CA ASN A 124 6.53 -3.59 -13.13
C ASN A 124 6.22 -2.40 -12.21
N LEU A 125 7.02 -1.35 -12.32
CA LEU A 125 6.91 -0.12 -11.56
C LEU A 125 6.53 0.98 -12.53
N VAL A 126 5.41 1.63 -12.29
CA VAL A 126 4.81 2.55 -13.26
C VAL A 126 4.46 3.86 -12.59
N VAL A 127 4.69 4.96 -13.29
CA VAL A 127 4.08 6.25 -12.95
C VAL A 127 3.35 6.75 -14.19
N GLN A 128 2.02 6.72 -14.16
CA GLN A 128 1.22 7.28 -15.25
C GLN A 128 1.28 8.81 -15.21
N SER A 129 1.37 9.39 -16.40
CA SER A 129 1.48 10.83 -16.60
C SER A 129 0.66 11.25 -17.81
N LYS A 130 0.54 12.55 -18.06
CA LYS A 130 0.00 13.04 -19.34
C LYS A 130 0.74 12.46 -20.55
N LYS A 131 2.05 12.20 -20.43
CA LYS A 131 2.83 11.60 -21.51
C LYS A 131 2.46 10.15 -21.78
N SER A 132 2.11 9.37 -20.75
CA SER A 132 1.68 7.99 -20.97
C SER A 132 0.29 7.97 -21.64
N LEU A 133 -0.61 8.88 -21.25
CA LEU A 133 -1.87 9.12 -21.95
C LEU A 133 -1.65 9.46 -23.43
N GLU A 134 -0.78 10.44 -23.73
CA GLU A 134 -0.43 10.83 -25.11
C GLU A 134 0.22 9.68 -25.91
N ALA A 135 0.87 8.74 -25.22
CA ALA A 135 1.41 7.51 -25.79
C ALA A 135 0.41 6.34 -25.87
N GLY A 136 -0.89 6.60 -25.66
CA GLY A 136 -1.95 5.58 -25.72
C GLY A 136 -2.16 4.82 -24.41
N TYR A 137 -1.95 5.50 -23.27
CA TYR A 137 -1.91 4.91 -21.92
C TYR A 137 -0.81 3.85 -21.77
N ASP A 138 0.37 4.13 -22.33
CA ASP A 138 1.51 3.22 -22.34
C ASP A 138 2.75 3.93 -21.75
N ALA A 139 2.94 3.73 -20.45
CA ALA A 139 4.08 4.28 -19.73
C ALA A 139 5.42 3.63 -20.14
N SER A 140 5.44 2.46 -20.79
CA SER A 140 6.70 1.87 -21.29
C SER A 140 7.35 2.72 -22.38
N LYS A 141 6.54 3.54 -23.07
CA LYS A 141 6.97 4.54 -24.04
C LYS A 141 7.36 5.87 -23.39
N THR A 142 7.27 5.98 -22.08
CA THR A 142 7.69 7.15 -21.30
C THR A 142 8.93 6.82 -20.46
N GLY A 143 9.55 7.85 -19.88
CA GLY A 143 10.63 7.66 -18.91
C GLY A 143 10.16 7.15 -17.54
N SER A 144 8.87 6.83 -17.39
CA SER A 144 8.18 6.57 -16.12
C SER A 144 7.66 5.13 -15.99
N PHE A 145 8.39 4.20 -16.59
CA PHE A 145 8.18 2.75 -16.47
C PHE A 145 9.51 2.05 -16.20
N LYS A 146 9.52 1.13 -15.24
CA LYS A 146 10.66 0.28 -14.92
C LYS A 146 10.19 -1.14 -14.69
N ARG A 147 10.81 -2.08 -15.41
CA ARG A 147 10.68 -3.51 -15.14
C ARG A 147 11.95 -3.98 -14.45
N VAL A 148 11.81 -4.50 -13.23
CA VAL A 148 12.93 -4.91 -12.37
C VAL A 148 12.79 -6.39 -12.05
N LYS A 149 13.90 -7.13 -11.95
CA LYS A 149 13.88 -8.52 -11.49
C LYS A 149 14.06 -8.53 -9.97
N LEU A 150 13.11 -9.12 -9.24
CA LEU A 150 13.27 -9.36 -7.80
C LEU A 150 14.31 -10.46 -7.57
N ASP A 151 15.01 -10.36 -6.45
CA ASP A 151 16.01 -11.33 -5.97
C ASP A 151 15.41 -12.40 -5.04
N PHE A 152 14.08 -12.38 -4.87
CA PHE A 152 13.29 -13.35 -4.12
C PHE A 152 12.04 -13.76 -4.91
N ASP A 153 11.45 -14.90 -4.54
CA ASP A 153 10.15 -15.35 -5.05
C ASP A 153 9.03 -14.62 -4.29
N PRO A 154 8.25 -13.72 -4.94
CA PRO A 154 7.18 -12.96 -4.30
C PRO A 154 5.96 -13.82 -3.90
N THR A 155 5.99 -15.12 -4.22
CA THR A 155 4.91 -16.08 -3.90
C THR A 155 5.21 -16.97 -2.69
N ASP A 156 6.47 -17.00 -2.22
CA ASP A 156 6.90 -17.89 -1.14
C ASP A 156 6.63 -17.31 0.26
N ALA A 157 6.61 -15.99 0.41
CA ALA A 157 6.44 -15.29 1.69
C ALA A 157 5.85 -13.88 1.52
N PHE A 158 5.47 -13.25 2.64
CA PHE A 158 5.14 -11.83 2.64
C PHE A 158 6.42 -10.97 2.52
N HIS A 159 6.38 -10.04 1.56
CA HIS A 159 7.46 -9.10 1.28
C HIS A 159 6.96 -7.66 1.29
N GLU A 160 7.76 -6.75 1.85
CA GLU A 160 7.51 -5.31 1.81
C GLU A 160 7.66 -4.78 0.40
N TYR A 161 6.65 -4.06 -0.06
CA TYR A 161 6.70 -3.20 -1.23
C TYR A 161 6.30 -1.79 -0.83
N ARG A 162 7.16 -0.83 -1.17
CA ARG A 162 7.04 0.56 -0.75
C ARG A 162 7.27 1.50 -1.91
N PHE A 163 6.56 2.63 -1.91
CA PHE A 163 6.91 3.75 -2.76
C PHE A 163 6.92 5.07 -2.00
N ASP A 164 8.05 5.79 -2.07
CA ASP A 164 8.14 7.15 -1.55
C ASP A 164 7.72 8.14 -2.63
N TYR A 165 6.56 8.75 -2.45
CA TYR A 165 6.06 9.80 -3.34
C TYR A 165 6.42 11.19 -2.80
N LEU A 166 7.45 11.78 -3.39
CA LEU A 166 7.98 13.07 -2.96
C LEU A 166 7.84 14.10 -4.09
N PRO A 167 7.90 15.41 -3.79
CA PRO A 167 7.86 16.43 -4.83
C PRO A 167 8.90 16.17 -5.94
N GLY A 168 8.41 15.92 -7.16
CA GLY A 168 9.23 15.71 -8.35
C GLY A 168 9.86 14.33 -8.50
N GLN A 169 9.51 13.35 -7.66
CA GLN A 169 10.09 12.01 -7.72
C GLN A 169 9.24 10.91 -7.06
N VAL A 170 9.46 9.68 -7.49
CA VAL A 170 8.95 8.47 -6.87
C VAL A 170 10.09 7.47 -6.72
N LEU A 171 10.29 6.94 -5.52
CA LEU A 171 11.26 5.88 -5.23
C LEU A 171 10.50 4.62 -4.88
N PHE A 172 10.88 3.47 -5.42
CA PHE A 172 10.25 2.18 -5.19
C PHE A 172 11.21 1.25 -4.48
N TYR A 173 10.72 0.49 -3.51
CA TYR A 173 11.51 -0.44 -2.73
C TYR A 173 10.82 -1.79 -2.60
N ALA A 174 11.62 -2.83 -2.41
CA ALA A 174 11.16 -4.10 -1.86
C ALA A 174 12.08 -4.57 -0.73
N ASP A 175 11.50 -4.97 0.40
CA ASP A 175 12.22 -5.34 1.63
C ASP A 175 13.31 -4.32 2.03
N GLY A 176 12.98 -3.02 1.94
CA GLY A 176 13.90 -1.91 2.19
C GLY A 176 14.94 -1.63 1.10
N ASN A 177 15.05 -2.48 0.08
CA ASN A 177 16.01 -2.29 -1.02
C ASN A 177 15.41 -1.43 -2.13
N LEU A 178 16.13 -0.39 -2.57
CA LEU A 178 15.70 0.48 -3.66
C LEU A 178 15.67 -0.28 -5.00
N LEU A 179 14.49 -0.42 -5.59
CA LEU A 179 14.28 -1.04 -6.90
C LEU A 179 14.37 -0.01 -8.04
N ALA A 180 13.77 1.17 -7.87
CA ALA A 180 13.74 2.20 -8.90
C ALA A 180 13.59 3.60 -8.31
N HIS A 181 14.12 4.59 -9.03
CA HIS A 181 13.92 6.01 -8.74
C HIS A 181 13.54 6.72 -10.03
N MET A 182 12.30 7.20 -10.10
CA MET A 182 11.77 8.01 -11.20
C MET A 182 11.71 9.48 -10.77
N LYS A 183 12.14 10.39 -11.64
CA LYS A 183 12.22 11.83 -11.34
C LYS A 183 11.83 12.66 -12.56
N GLY A 184 11.28 13.84 -12.32
CA GLY A 184 10.96 14.81 -13.36
C GLY A 184 9.63 15.53 -13.16
N GLY A 185 9.32 16.45 -14.07
CA GLY A 185 8.08 17.24 -14.02
C GLY A 185 6.80 16.47 -14.34
N ASP A 186 6.93 15.22 -14.79
CA ASP A 186 5.81 14.32 -15.07
C ASP A 186 5.39 13.50 -13.85
N MET A 187 6.11 13.62 -12.72
CA MET A 187 5.74 12.97 -11.47
C MET A 187 4.43 13.56 -10.94
N PRO A 188 3.63 12.78 -10.19
CA PRO A 188 2.39 13.28 -9.64
C PRO A 188 2.62 14.50 -8.73
N SER A 189 1.58 15.33 -8.57
CA SER A 189 1.66 16.55 -7.74
C SER A 189 0.42 16.83 -6.88
N SER A 190 -0.67 16.08 -7.07
CA SER A 190 -1.93 16.26 -6.33
C SER A 190 -1.94 15.42 -5.03
N GLY A 191 -3.13 15.16 -4.47
CA GLY A 191 -3.36 14.03 -3.55
C GLY A 191 -4.24 12.98 -4.23
N GLY A 192 -4.37 11.78 -3.67
CA GLY A 192 -5.13 10.67 -4.27
C GLY A 192 -5.72 9.71 -3.25
N HIS A 193 -6.00 8.49 -3.66
CA HIS A 193 -6.41 7.38 -2.78
C HIS A 193 -5.47 6.20 -3.01
N LEU A 194 -5.45 5.21 -2.12
CA LEU A 194 -4.83 3.92 -2.41
C LEU A 194 -5.89 2.99 -2.99
N ILE A 195 -5.48 2.18 -3.97
CA ILE A 195 -6.26 1.04 -4.43
C ILE A 195 -5.46 -0.23 -4.17
N LEU A 196 -6.11 -1.30 -3.77
CA LEU A 196 -5.58 -2.64 -3.91
C LEU A 196 -6.51 -3.38 -4.83
N GLN A 197 -6.00 -3.95 -5.90
CA GLN A 197 -6.85 -4.70 -6.81
C GLN A 197 -6.31 -6.02 -7.26
N HIS A 198 -7.19 -6.87 -7.79
CA HIS A 198 -6.82 -8.15 -8.34
C HIS A 198 -7.60 -8.41 -9.61
N TRP A 199 -6.93 -8.57 -10.76
CA TRP A 199 -7.66 -8.84 -12.00
C TRP A 199 -6.85 -9.60 -13.04
N SER A 200 -7.57 -10.14 -14.02
CA SER A 200 -7.04 -10.61 -15.30
C SER A 200 -8.12 -10.37 -16.36
N ASN A 201 -7.73 -10.03 -17.58
CA ASN A 201 -8.70 -9.79 -18.65
C ASN A 201 -8.32 -10.43 -19.99
N GLY A 202 -7.35 -11.34 -19.99
CA GLY A 202 -6.91 -12.04 -21.19
C GLY A 202 -6.12 -11.15 -22.16
N ASN A 203 -5.53 -10.05 -21.70
CA ASN A 203 -4.65 -9.25 -22.56
C ASN A 203 -3.31 -9.99 -22.73
N PRO A 204 -2.97 -10.49 -23.93
CA PRO A 204 -1.78 -11.31 -24.15
C PRO A 204 -0.45 -10.56 -24.01
N LEU A 205 -0.49 -9.22 -23.94
CA LEU A 205 0.69 -8.36 -23.80
C LEU A 205 0.83 -7.79 -22.37
N TRP A 206 -0.11 -8.07 -21.46
CA TRP A 206 -0.11 -7.51 -20.11
C TRP A 206 -0.58 -8.49 -19.04
N SER A 207 -1.88 -8.56 -18.78
CA SER A 207 -2.46 -9.32 -17.67
C SER A 207 -2.52 -10.83 -17.91
N GLY A 208 -2.50 -11.27 -19.17
CA GLY A 208 -2.71 -12.66 -19.54
C GLY A 208 -4.07 -13.18 -19.10
N GLY A 209 -4.18 -14.51 -18.98
CA GLY A 209 -5.34 -15.18 -18.40
C GLY A 209 -6.58 -15.33 -19.30
N PRO A 210 -7.75 -15.65 -18.73
CA PRO A 210 -7.98 -15.89 -17.29
C PRO A 210 -7.13 -17.05 -16.75
N PRO A 211 -6.75 -17.02 -15.45
CA PRO A 211 -6.10 -18.15 -14.79
C PRO A 211 -6.89 -19.45 -15.00
N LYS A 212 -6.18 -20.58 -15.08
CA LYS A 212 -6.80 -21.91 -15.27
C LYS A 212 -7.43 -22.47 -13.99
N GLU A 213 -7.03 -21.89 -12.86
CA GLU A 213 -7.45 -22.21 -11.51
C GLU A 213 -7.44 -20.92 -10.69
N ASP A 214 -8.09 -20.92 -9.53
CA ASP A 214 -8.16 -19.77 -8.65
C ASP A 214 -6.75 -19.23 -8.35
N ALA A 215 -6.62 -17.90 -8.35
CA ALA A 215 -5.37 -17.21 -8.12
C ALA A 215 -5.62 -16.07 -7.15
N THR A 216 -4.81 -16.02 -6.09
CA THR A 216 -5.11 -15.18 -4.91
C THR A 216 -3.98 -14.21 -4.64
N VAL A 217 -4.33 -12.98 -4.24
CA VAL A 217 -3.40 -12.01 -3.65
C VAL A 217 -3.76 -11.91 -2.18
N THR A 218 -2.78 -12.10 -1.30
CA THR A 218 -2.96 -11.94 0.14
C THR A 218 -2.23 -10.69 0.61
N VAL A 219 -2.94 -9.80 1.29
CA VAL A 219 -2.37 -8.57 1.86
C VAL A 219 -2.42 -8.67 3.38
N SER A 220 -1.24 -8.61 4.02
CA SER A 220 -1.15 -8.72 5.48
C SER A 220 -1.52 -7.40 6.17
N TYR A 221 -0.87 -6.32 5.75
CA TYR A 221 -1.16 -4.98 6.25
C TYR A 221 -0.87 -3.92 5.20
N VAL A 222 -1.47 -2.75 5.40
CA VAL A 222 -1.10 -1.50 4.72
C VAL A 222 -0.72 -0.46 5.76
N LYS A 223 0.42 0.20 5.56
CA LYS A 223 0.86 1.32 6.38
C LYS A 223 1.17 2.51 5.47
N ALA A 224 0.69 3.70 5.82
CA ALA A 224 0.87 4.91 5.04
C ALA A 224 1.15 6.11 5.96
N TYR A 225 2.14 6.93 5.59
CA TYR A 225 2.57 8.13 6.30
C TYR A 225 2.37 9.35 5.39
N PHE A 226 1.66 10.36 5.87
CA PHE A 226 1.28 11.47 5.01
C PHE A 226 1.09 12.75 5.80
N ASN A 227 1.03 13.85 5.09
CA ASN A 227 0.61 15.14 5.62
C ASN A 227 -0.82 15.40 5.19
N SER A 228 -1.75 15.50 6.15
CA SER A 228 -3.13 15.81 5.81
C SER A 228 -3.27 17.24 5.29
N SER A 229 -4.11 17.45 4.26
CA SER A 229 -4.54 18.78 3.82
C SER A 229 -5.68 19.35 4.70
N ASN A 230 -6.20 18.56 5.65
CA ASN A 230 -7.26 18.98 6.55
C ASN A 230 -6.68 19.88 7.67
N SER A 231 -7.15 21.13 7.73
CA SER A 231 -6.67 22.14 8.69
C SER A 231 -6.92 21.77 10.15
N GLU A 232 -7.99 21.02 10.44
CA GLU A 232 -8.26 20.52 11.80
C GLU A 232 -7.23 19.47 12.21
N ARG A 233 -6.93 18.50 11.32
CA ARG A 233 -5.87 17.51 11.57
C ARG A 233 -4.51 18.15 11.78
N GLN A 234 -4.17 19.14 10.95
CA GLN A 234 -2.94 19.93 11.09
C GLN A 234 -2.89 20.64 12.45
N SER A 235 -3.97 21.30 12.86
CA SER A 235 -4.05 22.02 14.14
C SER A 235 -3.94 21.07 15.34
N GLN A 236 -4.59 19.90 15.26
CA GLN A 236 -4.53 18.88 16.32
C GLN A 236 -3.11 18.33 16.48
N LEU A 237 -2.37 18.12 15.38
CA LEU A 237 -0.96 17.72 15.46
C LEU A 237 -0.13 18.78 16.17
N VAL A 238 -0.20 20.05 15.74
CA VAL A 238 0.57 21.14 16.34
C VAL A 238 0.34 21.18 17.85
N ARG A 239 -0.91 21.04 18.28
CA ARG A 239 -1.26 20.95 19.70
C ARG A 239 -0.64 19.73 20.40
N ARG A 240 -0.78 18.53 19.83
CA ARG A 240 -0.18 17.30 20.39
C ARG A 240 1.33 17.41 20.52
N CYS A 241 1.99 18.03 19.55
CA CYS A 241 3.42 18.28 19.58
C CYS A 241 3.85 19.21 20.70
N HIS A 242 3.16 20.35 20.86
CA HIS A 242 3.48 21.33 21.89
C HIS A 242 3.26 20.77 23.31
N GLU A 243 2.29 19.87 23.47
CA GLU A 243 2.00 19.20 24.75
C GLU A 243 2.96 18.05 25.07
N SER A 244 3.74 17.59 24.08
CA SER A 244 4.68 16.48 24.27
C SER A 244 5.87 16.90 25.12
N SER A 245 6.11 16.18 26.22
CA SER A 245 7.22 16.43 27.16
C SER A 245 8.49 15.63 26.83
N LYS A 246 8.50 14.88 25.72
CA LYS A 246 9.61 14.00 25.33
C LYS A 246 10.64 14.74 24.46
N GLU A 247 11.93 14.47 24.70
CA GLU A 247 12.98 14.75 23.73
C GLU A 247 12.81 13.79 22.52
N ASN A 248 12.77 14.33 21.30
CA ASN A 248 12.50 13.60 20.04
C ASN A 248 11.12 12.90 19.93
N PRO A 249 10.02 13.65 19.84
CA PRO A 249 8.67 13.10 19.62
C PRO A 249 8.40 12.65 18.16
N VAL A 250 9.40 12.66 17.28
CA VAL A 250 9.32 12.20 15.88
C VAL A 250 9.99 10.83 15.76
N CYS A 251 9.29 9.85 15.22
CA CYS A 251 9.82 8.50 15.02
C CYS A 251 10.41 8.33 13.62
N ALA A 252 11.61 7.76 13.51
CA ALA A 252 12.11 7.33 12.21
C ALA A 252 11.22 6.20 11.67
N ILE A 253 10.86 6.28 10.40
CA ILE A 253 10.26 5.17 9.65
C ILE A 253 11.43 4.30 9.23
N ASN A 254 11.55 3.13 9.85
CA ASN A 254 12.58 2.18 9.46
C ASN A 254 12.00 1.22 8.42
N ASP A 255 12.86 0.82 7.48
CA ASP A 255 12.55 -0.23 6.50
C ASP A 255 12.36 -1.61 7.16
N SER A 256 12.56 -1.69 8.48
CA SER A 256 12.43 -2.87 9.32
C SER A 256 11.40 -2.70 10.44
N ASP A 257 10.42 -1.79 10.34
CA ASP A 257 9.27 -1.69 11.27
C ASP A 257 8.31 -2.91 11.14
N ASN A 258 8.91 -4.10 11.08
CA ASN A 258 8.38 -5.46 11.17
C ASN A 258 8.21 -5.90 12.65
N ASP A 259 8.23 -4.96 13.60
CA ASP A 259 8.21 -5.18 15.06
C ASP A 259 7.03 -6.04 15.58
N GLU A 260 6.07 -6.44 14.73
CA GLU A 260 5.00 -7.38 15.07
C GLU A 260 4.80 -8.54 14.08
N ILE A 261 5.76 -8.83 13.19
CA ILE A 261 5.79 -10.14 12.51
C ILE A 261 6.30 -11.23 13.48
N ASP A 262 7.10 -10.86 14.49
CA ASP A 262 7.75 -11.80 15.42
C ASP A 262 6.95 -12.16 16.69
N SER A 263 5.86 -11.46 17.01
CA SER A 263 5.02 -11.77 18.18
C SER A 263 3.84 -12.70 17.87
N ALA A 264 3.62 -13.04 16.59
CA ALA A 264 2.89 -14.25 16.19
C ALA A 264 3.77 -15.50 16.33
N GLY A 265 4.39 -15.66 17.50
CA GLY A 265 5.12 -16.87 17.85
C GLY A 265 4.20 -18.09 17.73
N ALA A 266 4.63 -19.05 16.91
CA ALA A 266 4.07 -20.40 16.78
C ALA A 266 2.78 -20.58 15.94
N SER A 267 2.67 -19.95 14.77
CA SER A 267 2.04 -20.65 13.63
C SER A 267 3.17 -21.11 12.72
N PRO A 268 3.29 -22.41 12.37
CA PRO A 268 4.37 -22.88 11.52
C PRO A 268 4.37 -22.03 10.25
N ARG A 269 5.57 -21.74 9.70
CA ARG A 269 5.76 -21.19 8.35
C ARG A 269 4.61 -21.68 7.48
N ARG A 270 3.59 -20.84 7.28
CA ARG A 270 2.43 -21.21 6.51
C ARG A 270 2.96 -21.12 5.10
N ILE A 271 3.33 -22.28 4.57
CA ILE A 271 3.60 -22.47 3.15
C ILE A 271 2.45 -21.77 2.44
N ALA A 272 2.74 -20.64 1.79
CA ALA A 272 1.78 -20.01 0.92
C ALA A 272 1.35 -21.09 -0.07
N GLN A 273 0.04 -21.32 -0.19
CA GLN A 273 -0.45 -22.24 -1.21
C GLN A 273 0.01 -21.70 -2.55
N VAL A 274 0.59 -22.59 -3.37
CA VAL A 274 0.94 -22.36 -4.78
C VAL A 274 -0.17 -21.49 -5.41
N ASN A 275 0.19 -20.32 -5.96
CA ASN A 275 -0.68 -19.25 -6.48
C ASN A 275 -1.09 -18.13 -5.51
N SER A 276 -0.23 -17.77 -4.55
CA SER A 276 -0.44 -16.62 -3.67
C SER A 276 0.63 -15.56 -3.89
N VAL A 277 0.28 -14.32 -4.29
CA VAL A 277 1.21 -13.19 -4.16
C VAL A 277 0.96 -12.55 -2.80
N CYS A 278 1.98 -12.53 -1.95
CA CYS A 278 1.88 -12.06 -0.58
C CYS A 278 2.46 -10.64 -0.49
N VAL A 279 1.58 -9.64 -0.58
CA VAL A 279 1.99 -8.23 -0.63
C VAL A 279 1.90 -7.62 0.76
N LEU A 280 3.03 -7.11 1.25
CA LEU A 280 3.11 -6.24 2.41
C LEU A 280 3.30 -4.82 1.87
N ILE A 281 2.44 -3.88 2.24
CA ILE A 281 2.54 -2.51 1.71
C ILE A 281 2.93 -1.59 2.84
N VAL A 282 4.16 -1.09 2.78
CA VAL A 282 4.66 -0.04 3.68
C VAL A 282 4.88 1.22 2.88
N GLY A 283 4.42 2.34 3.42
CA GLY A 283 4.86 3.66 3.03
C GLY A 283 4.12 4.18 1.80
N LEU A 284 3.00 4.85 2.05
CA LEU A 284 2.87 6.17 1.43
C LEU A 284 3.71 7.16 2.21
N VAL A 285 4.28 8.09 1.47
CA VAL A 285 4.99 9.27 1.90
C VAL A 285 4.34 10.34 1.05
N MET A 286 3.63 11.31 1.64
CA MET A 286 2.84 12.29 0.88
C MET A 286 2.88 13.67 1.54
N PRO A 287 3.10 14.76 0.77
CA PRO A 287 3.05 16.12 1.31
C PRO A 287 1.65 16.73 1.47
N LEU A 288 0.59 16.21 0.81
CA LEU A 288 -0.80 16.63 1.02
C LEU A 288 -1.82 15.50 0.67
N LEU A 289 -2.65 15.09 1.63
CA LEU A 289 -3.75 14.12 1.42
C LEU A 289 -5.07 14.61 2.03
N GLN A 290 -6.15 14.53 1.24
CA GLN A 290 -7.53 14.60 1.72
C GLN A 290 -8.09 13.16 1.71
N LEU A 291 -8.03 12.47 2.85
CA LEU A 291 -8.65 11.14 3.01
C LEU A 291 -10.16 11.30 3.01
N SER A 292 -10.75 11.15 1.83
CA SER A 292 -12.18 10.90 1.73
C SER A 292 -12.45 9.40 1.83
N HIS A 293 -11.68 8.55 1.13
CA HIS A 293 -11.84 7.08 1.08
C HIS A 293 -10.54 6.39 0.59
N VAL A 294 -10.21 5.21 1.13
CA VAL A 294 -9.27 4.25 0.51
C VAL A 294 -10.08 3.11 -0.10
N PHE A 295 -9.71 2.61 -1.28
CA PHE A 295 -10.50 1.62 -2.02
C PHE A 295 -9.81 0.26 -2.05
N LEU A 296 -10.57 -0.80 -1.79
CA LEU A 296 -10.16 -2.19 -2.02
C LEU A 296 -11.04 -2.76 -3.15
N VAL A 297 -10.42 -3.32 -4.17
CA VAL A 297 -11.05 -3.64 -5.46
C VAL A 297 -10.62 -5.06 -5.86
N VAL A 298 -11.19 -6.09 -5.22
CA VAL A 298 -10.92 -7.50 -5.56
C VAL A 298 -12.07 -8.07 -6.39
#